data_AF-A0A1B8UN51-F1
#
_entry.id   AF-A0A1B8UN51-F1
#
_cell.length_a   1.000
_cell.length_b   1.000
_cell.length_c   1.000
_cell.angle_alpha   90.00
_cell.angle_beta   90.00
_cell.angle_gamma   90.00
#
_symmetry.space_group_name_H-M   'P 1'
#
loop_
_entity.id
_entity.type
_entity.pdbx_description
1 polymer ?
#
loop_
_entity_poly.entity_id
_entity_poly.type
_entity_poly.pdbx_seq_one_letter_code
_entity_poly.pdbx_strand_id
1 'polypeptide(L)'
;MVGLLKFTFIFTLPISIVCLLLLFFGNHHDVPFSFYVITFASVLIPIFSRFKWRQLEAAEIDNNRTITTTVLNRAPEFRASHHFESVGAEMSLLVDEKQQQICFCHKNSFRPQIYNYRDIVKSELLLDENNISTMHRDHCGHDNGGGHSLLGYRCNRRIKKIELSIIVDDMYQPVYKIKFLNDGYGLLEDESEYKRAFEEAYQCHQLINVLMKRGLDSVKPNETVKSTGTTTVIEPTSAVLVADELRKLSQLKDEGVISQEEFDVQKKKLIG
;
A
#
# COMPACT_ATOMS: atom_id res chain seq x y z
N MET A 1 11.60 20.47 -1.32
CA MET A 1 11.95 21.36 -0.18
C MET A 1 12.05 20.59 1.15
N VAL A 2 11.12 19.67 1.47
CA VAL A 2 11.13 18.82 2.68
C VAL A 2 12.44 18.06 2.92
N GLY A 3 13.06 17.49 1.87
CA GLY A 3 14.31 16.73 1.99
C GLY A 3 15.52 17.57 2.40
N LEU A 4 15.59 18.84 1.99
CA LEU A 4 16.73 19.72 2.29
C LEU A 4 16.78 20.09 3.78
N LEU A 5 15.61 20.27 4.42
CA LEU A 5 15.55 20.57 5.85
C LEU A 5 15.92 19.36 6.73
N LYS A 6 15.48 18.15 6.33
CA LYS A 6 15.89 16.90 7.01
C LYS A 6 17.41 16.74 6.97
N PHE A 7 18.04 17.08 5.85
CA PHE A 7 19.49 17.04 5.69
C PHE A 7 20.20 17.99 6.66
N THR A 8 19.84 19.27 6.72
CA THR A 8 20.46 20.23 7.66
C THR A 8 20.35 19.79 9.13
N PHE A 9 19.25 19.16 9.52
CA PHE A 9 19.07 18.70 10.90
C PHE A 9 20.08 17.61 11.29
N ILE A 10 20.30 16.62 10.42
CA ILE A 10 21.21 15.50 10.68
C ILE A 10 22.66 15.99 10.89
N PHE A 11 23.09 17.03 10.18
CA PHE A 11 24.45 17.58 10.32
C PHE A 11 24.60 18.55 11.49
N THR A 12 23.57 19.34 11.83
CA THR A 12 23.65 20.33 12.92
C THR A 12 23.68 19.70 14.32
N LEU A 13 23.00 18.56 14.50
CA LEU A 13 22.91 17.87 15.79
C LEU A 13 24.26 17.35 16.32
N PRO A 14 25.09 16.61 15.55
CA PRO A 14 26.40 16.16 16.03
C PRO A 14 27.36 17.32 16.26
N ILE A 15 27.32 18.38 15.44
CA ILE A 15 28.14 19.59 15.62
C ILE A 15 27.79 20.26 16.96
N SER A 16 26.49 20.38 17.27
CA SER A 16 26.05 20.96 18.54
C SER A 16 26.46 20.11 19.74
N ILE A 17 26.44 18.77 19.63
CA ILE A 17 26.90 17.86 20.68
C ILE A 17 28.40 18.02 20.92
N VAL A 18 29.21 18.10 19.85
CA VAL A 18 30.66 18.31 19.94
C VAL A 18 30.97 19.66 20.59
N CYS A 19 30.28 20.74 20.21
CA CYS A 19 30.43 22.05 20.86
C CYS A 19 30.08 22.01 22.36
N LEU A 20 29.07 21.25 22.75
CA LEU A 20 28.66 21.11 24.15
C LEU A 20 29.68 20.29 24.97
N LEU A 21 30.28 19.25 24.36
CA LEU A 21 31.37 18.49 24.98
C LEU A 21 32.63 19.35 25.15
N LEU A 22 33.00 20.17 24.16
CA LEU A 22 34.14 21.09 24.29
C LEU A 22 33.96 22.10 25.42
N LEU A 23 32.72 22.53 25.69
CA LEU A 23 32.39 23.37 26.84
C LEU A 23 32.54 22.66 28.18
N PHE A 24 32.31 21.35 28.21
CA PHE A 24 32.36 20.57 29.45
C PHE A 24 33.79 20.21 29.85
N PHE A 25 34.70 20.07 28.88
CA PHE A 25 36.12 19.72 29.12
C PHE A 25 37.07 20.93 29.09
N GLY A 26 36.62 22.11 28.65
CA GLY A 26 37.42 23.32 28.61
C GLY A 26 37.59 23.96 29.98
N ASN A 27 38.83 24.32 30.36
CA ASN A 27 39.10 25.08 31.58
C ASN A 27 38.31 26.40 31.59
N HIS A 28 37.43 26.57 32.57
CA HIS A 28 36.42 27.63 32.64
C HIS A 28 36.96 29.07 32.82
N HIS A 29 38.25 29.26 33.01
CA HIS A 29 38.76 30.55 33.50
C HIS A 29 38.77 31.69 32.47
N ASP A 30 38.71 31.41 31.15
CA ASP A 30 38.84 32.45 30.10
C ASP A 30 37.76 32.40 29.00
N VAL A 31 36.68 31.64 29.15
CA VAL A 31 35.67 31.53 28.08
C VAL A 31 34.69 32.72 28.12
N PRO A 32 34.57 33.53 27.05
CA PRO A 32 33.66 34.67 27.03
C PRO A 32 32.19 34.22 27.08
N PHE A 33 31.34 34.98 27.77
CA PHE A 33 29.89 34.73 27.89
C PHE A 33 29.18 34.54 26.54
N SER A 34 29.66 35.19 25.49
CA SER A 34 29.13 35.07 24.13
C SER A 34 29.15 33.62 23.60
N PHE A 35 30.10 32.80 24.04
CA PHE A 35 30.20 31.39 23.62
C PHE A 35 29.00 30.57 24.13
N TYR A 36 28.56 30.79 25.37
CA TYR A 36 27.39 30.10 25.94
C TYR A 36 26.09 30.47 25.23
N VAL A 37 25.95 31.72 24.80
CA VAL A 37 24.77 32.17 24.03
C VAL A 37 24.71 31.48 22.67
N ILE A 38 25.86 31.36 22.00
CA ILE A 38 25.95 30.72 20.67
C ILE A 38 25.63 29.24 20.76
N THR A 39 26.18 28.51 21.74
CA THR A 39 25.90 27.07 21.91
C THR A 39 24.45 26.82 22.33
N PHE A 40 23.87 27.69 23.15
CA PHE A 40 22.45 27.60 23.49
C PHE A 40 21.57 27.83 22.26
N ALA A 41 21.88 28.84 21.45
CA ALA A 41 21.17 29.12 20.21
C ALA A 41 21.29 27.95 19.20
N SER A 42 22.47 27.32 19.09
CA SER A 42 22.68 26.19 18.17
C SER A 42 21.85 24.96 18.53
N VAL A 43 21.51 24.76 19.82
CA VAL A 43 20.60 23.70 20.29
C VAL A 43 19.13 24.09 20.11
N LEU A 44 18.75 25.33 20.43
CA LEU A 44 17.35 25.73 20.39
C LEU A 44 16.79 25.89 18.98
N ILE A 45 17.57 26.43 18.03
CA ILE A 45 17.13 26.65 16.65
C ILE A 45 16.59 25.37 15.99
N PRO A 46 17.30 24.22 16.01
CA PRO A 46 16.79 22.98 15.41
C PRO A 46 15.58 22.39 16.15
N ILE A 47 15.47 22.58 17.46
CA ILE A 47 14.29 22.14 18.23
C ILE A 47 13.07 22.97 17.83
N PHE A 48 13.21 24.29 17.79
CA PHE A 48 12.13 25.20 17.43
C PHE A 48 11.72 25.03 15.96
N SER A 49 12.68 24.82 15.06
CA SER A 49 12.38 24.54 13.65
C SER A 49 11.63 23.22 13.47
N ARG A 50 12.00 22.15 14.21
CA ARG A 50 11.26 20.87 14.21
C ARG A 50 9.84 21.02 14.77
N PHE A 51 9.68 21.79 15.84
CA PHE A 51 8.36 22.06 16.42
C PHE A 51 7.48 22.84 15.44
N LYS A 52 8.01 23.93 14.88
CA LYS A 52 7.29 24.73 13.87
C LYS A 52 6.97 23.92 12.61
N TRP A 53 7.88 23.04 12.18
CA TRP A 53 7.64 22.12 11.07
C TRP A 53 6.46 21.20 11.33
N ARG A 54 6.43 20.54 12.50
CA ARG A 54 5.32 19.66 12.88
C ARG A 54 3.99 20.40 12.93
N GLN A 55 3.99 21.67 13.35
CA GLN A 55 2.78 22.48 13.34
C GLN A 55 2.31 22.81 11.93
N LEU A 56 3.23 23.13 11.00
CA LEU A 56 2.88 23.37 9.60
C LEU A 56 2.32 22.11 8.93
N GLU A 57 2.94 20.95 9.19
CA GLU A 57 2.49 19.66 8.67
C GLU A 57 1.11 19.28 9.24
N ALA A 58 0.89 19.48 10.54
CA ALA A 58 -0.41 19.26 11.17
C ALA A 58 -1.50 20.20 10.63
N ALA A 59 -1.19 21.49 10.43
CA ALA A 59 -2.12 22.46 9.86
C ALA A 59 -2.43 22.14 8.39
N GLU A 60 -1.46 21.65 7.62
CA GLU A 60 -1.67 21.21 6.25
C GLU A 60 -2.57 19.98 6.18
N ILE A 61 -2.38 18.99 7.06
CA ILE A 61 -3.25 17.82 7.17
C ILE A 61 -4.67 18.24 7.56
N ASP A 62 -4.82 19.13 8.53
CA ASP A 62 -6.14 19.63 8.96
C ASP A 62 -6.85 20.39 7.83
N ASN A 63 -6.14 21.27 7.12
CA ASN A 63 -6.67 21.95 5.95
C ASN A 63 -7.12 20.96 4.87
N ASN A 64 -6.34 19.91 4.58
CA ASN A 64 -6.74 18.89 3.61
C ASN A 64 -7.99 18.11 4.05
N ARG A 65 -8.14 17.85 5.36
CA ARG A 65 -9.37 17.25 5.91
C ARG A 65 -10.58 18.15 5.72
N THR A 66 -10.44 19.46 5.91
CA THR A 66 -11.53 20.40 5.60
C THR A 66 -11.89 20.41 4.12
N ILE A 67 -10.90 20.26 3.22
CA ILE A 67 -11.17 20.11 1.79
C ILE A 67 -11.98 18.83 1.54
N THR A 68 -11.58 17.70 2.11
CA THR A 68 -12.31 16.43 1.97
C THR A 68 -13.76 16.54 2.47
N THR A 69 -14.01 17.20 3.60
CA THR A 69 -15.38 17.40 4.10
C THR A 69 -16.20 18.36 3.22
N THR A 70 -15.58 19.43 2.71
CA THR A 70 -16.26 20.35 1.77
C THR A 70 -16.59 19.68 0.44
N VAL A 71 -15.71 18.80 -0.06
CA VAL A 71 -15.95 18.00 -1.26
C VAL A 71 -17.07 16.99 -1.01
N LEU A 72 -17.09 16.34 0.14
CA LEU A 72 -18.15 15.39 0.52
C LEU A 72 -19.53 16.07 0.63
N ASN A 73 -19.58 17.31 1.14
CA ASN A 73 -20.81 18.09 1.19
C ASN A 73 -21.43 18.40 -0.19
N ARG A 74 -20.68 18.23 -1.28
CA ARG A 74 -21.20 18.37 -2.65
C ARG A 74 -21.90 17.11 -3.17
N ALA A 75 -21.68 15.97 -2.53
CA ALA A 75 -22.31 14.69 -2.83
C ALA A 75 -23.15 14.23 -1.62
N PRO A 76 -24.28 14.90 -1.32
CA PRO A 76 -25.06 14.65 -0.09
C PRO A 76 -25.64 13.24 0.00
N GLU A 77 -25.70 12.52 -1.13
CA GLU A 77 -26.16 11.15 -1.18
C GLU A 77 -25.11 10.15 -0.68
N PHE A 78 -23.83 10.50 -0.77
CA PHE A 78 -22.72 9.60 -0.43
C PHE A 78 -22.44 9.61 1.08
N ARG A 79 -22.49 8.44 1.72
CA ARG A 79 -22.24 8.25 3.15
C ARG A 79 -21.06 7.31 3.39
N ALA A 80 -19.90 7.92 3.62
CA ALA A 80 -18.68 7.18 3.93
C ALA A 80 -18.86 6.30 5.19
N SER A 81 -18.74 4.99 5.00
CA SER A 81 -18.69 3.96 6.05
C SER A 81 -17.25 3.68 6.47
N HIS A 82 -16.31 3.70 5.51
CA HIS A 82 -14.88 3.61 5.76
C HIS A 82 -14.14 4.77 5.13
N HIS A 83 -13.03 5.16 5.74
CA HIS A 83 -12.18 6.26 5.28
C HIS A 83 -10.71 5.86 5.44
N PHE A 84 -9.97 5.90 4.34
CA PHE A 84 -8.52 5.72 4.30
C PHE A 84 -7.88 7.01 3.76
N GLU A 85 -6.82 7.47 4.42
CA GLU A 85 -6.14 8.72 4.09
C GLU A 85 -4.68 8.42 3.72
N SER A 86 -4.24 8.92 2.58
CA SER A 86 -2.84 8.78 2.17
C SER A 86 -1.92 9.60 3.07
N VAL A 87 -0.68 9.16 3.28
CA VAL A 87 0.37 9.93 3.96
C VAL A 87 0.53 11.28 3.28
N GLY A 88 0.39 12.37 4.06
CA GLY A 88 0.39 13.75 3.56
C GLY A 88 -0.97 14.25 3.06
N ALA A 89 -2.03 13.44 3.20
CA ALA A 89 -3.40 13.76 2.81
C ALA A 89 -3.54 14.21 1.35
N GLU A 90 -2.71 13.65 0.45
CA GLU A 90 -2.77 13.94 -0.99
C GLU A 90 -4.02 13.34 -1.65
N MET A 91 -4.45 12.18 -1.14
CA MET A 91 -5.61 11.44 -1.59
C MET A 91 -6.32 10.80 -0.39
N SER A 92 -7.65 10.82 -0.41
CA SER A 92 -8.50 10.07 0.51
C SER A 92 -9.38 9.11 -0.29
N LEU A 93 -9.53 7.89 0.21
CA LEU A 93 -10.47 6.89 -0.28
C LEU A 93 -11.60 6.76 0.73
N LEU A 94 -12.81 6.98 0.25
CA LEU A 94 -14.03 6.83 1.02
C LEU A 94 -14.84 5.67 0.43
N VAL A 95 -15.45 4.87 1.29
CA VAL A 95 -16.25 3.70 0.89
C VAL A 95 -17.66 3.85 1.45
N ASP A 96 -18.67 3.81 0.60
CA ASP A 96 -20.09 3.75 0.98
C ASP A 96 -20.62 2.33 0.78
N GLU A 97 -20.76 1.59 1.88
CA GLU A 97 -21.27 0.21 1.84
C GLU A 97 -22.75 0.11 1.44
N LYS A 98 -23.55 1.15 1.71
CA LYS A 98 -24.99 1.14 1.45
C LYS A 98 -25.29 1.37 -0.02
N GLN A 99 -24.61 2.33 -0.63
CA GLN A 99 -24.77 2.65 -2.05
C GLN A 99 -23.87 1.83 -2.97
N GLN A 100 -22.95 1.02 -2.40
CA GLN A 100 -21.96 0.24 -3.15
C GLN A 100 -21.06 1.10 -4.03
N GLN A 101 -20.60 2.22 -3.48
CA GLN A 101 -19.78 3.20 -4.17
C GLN A 101 -18.48 3.48 -3.42
N ILE A 102 -17.43 3.77 -4.17
CA ILE A 102 -16.19 4.33 -3.64
C ILE A 102 -16.02 5.75 -4.15
N CYS A 103 -15.39 6.60 -3.36
CA CYS A 103 -15.07 7.97 -3.74
C CYS A 103 -13.59 8.23 -3.52
N PHE A 104 -12.92 8.71 -4.56
CA PHE A 104 -11.56 9.23 -4.48
C PHE A 104 -11.61 10.76 -4.38
N CYS A 105 -10.98 11.30 -3.34
CA CYS A 105 -10.82 12.72 -3.12
C CYS A 105 -9.34 13.08 -3.26
N HIS A 106 -9.00 13.90 -4.24
CA HIS A 106 -7.64 14.42 -4.41
C HIS A 106 -7.53 15.83 -3.83
N LYS A 107 -6.40 16.14 -3.17
CA LYS A 107 -6.12 17.50 -2.67
C LYS A 107 -6.24 18.59 -3.74
N ASN A 108 -5.83 18.28 -4.97
CA ASN A 108 -5.83 19.23 -6.09
C ASN A 108 -7.12 19.19 -6.93
N SER A 109 -8.04 18.25 -6.67
CA SER A 109 -9.31 18.15 -7.39
C SER A 109 -10.46 18.55 -6.48
N PHE A 110 -11.23 19.54 -6.92
CA PHE A 110 -12.44 19.96 -6.22
C PHE A 110 -13.65 19.06 -6.51
N ARG A 111 -13.52 18.10 -7.44
CA ARG A 111 -14.59 17.19 -7.81
C ARG A 111 -14.31 15.80 -7.24
N PRO A 112 -15.23 15.24 -6.42
CA PRO A 112 -15.11 13.87 -5.97
C PRO A 112 -15.26 12.93 -7.15
N GLN A 113 -14.41 11.93 -7.25
CA GLN A 113 -14.50 10.89 -8.27
C GLN A 113 -15.18 9.67 -7.66
N ILE A 114 -16.48 9.55 -7.91
CA ILE A 114 -17.34 8.51 -7.35
C ILE A 114 -17.51 7.41 -8.39
N TYR A 115 -17.25 6.17 -7.99
CA TYR A 115 -17.36 4.98 -8.83
C TYR A 115 -18.15 3.90 -8.11
N ASN A 116 -18.85 3.05 -8.85
CA ASN A 116 -19.50 1.88 -8.28
C ASN A 116 -18.48 0.75 -8.10
N TYR A 117 -18.77 -0.20 -7.22
CA TYR A 117 -17.87 -1.33 -6.99
C TYR A 117 -17.60 -2.18 -8.24
N ARG A 118 -18.55 -2.24 -9.16
CA ARG A 118 -18.40 -2.93 -10.46
C ARG A 118 -17.39 -2.27 -11.39
N ASP A 119 -17.16 -0.97 -11.20
CA ASP A 119 -16.26 -0.20 -12.05
C ASP A 119 -14.79 -0.44 -11.61
N ILE A 120 -14.57 -1.07 -10.45
CA ILE A 120 -13.23 -1.43 -9.96
C ILE A 120 -12.75 -2.69 -10.69
N VAL A 121 -11.68 -2.55 -11.45
CA VAL A 121 -11.09 -3.64 -12.25
C VAL A 121 -10.08 -4.43 -11.44
N LYS A 122 -9.23 -3.76 -10.65
CA LYS A 122 -8.10 -4.40 -9.96
C LYS A 122 -7.65 -3.60 -8.74
N SER A 123 -7.08 -4.29 -7.76
CA SER A 123 -6.37 -3.69 -6.62
C SER A 123 -5.03 -4.38 -6.45
N GLU A 124 -3.95 -3.62 -6.28
CA GLU A 124 -2.59 -4.15 -6.11
C GLU A 124 -1.84 -3.40 -5.01
N LEU A 125 -1.26 -4.15 -4.07
CA LEU A 125 -0.39 -3.60 -3.03
C LEU A 125 1.07 -3.64 -3.50
N LEU A 126 1.72 -2.48 -3.50
CA LEU A 126 3.07 -2.24 -4.01
C LEU A 126 4.02 -1.89 -2.86
N LEU A 127 5.20 -2.55 -2.82
CA LEU A 127 6.32 -2.21 -1.94
C LEU A 127 7.51 -1.76 -2.76
N ASP A 128 7.97 -0.52 -2.56
CA ASP A 128 9.09 0.07 -3.30
C ASP A 128 8.94 -0.07 -4.83
N GLU A 129 7.73 0.13 -5.35
CA GLU A 129 7.40 0.00 -6.78
C GLU A 129 7.38 -1.44 -7.32
N ASN A 130 7.74 -2.43 -6.51
CA ASN A 130 7.60 -3.85 -6.84
C ASN A 130 6.28 -4.41 -6.30
N ASN A 131 5.61 -5.23 -7.10
CA ASN A 131 4.41 -5.94 -6.68
C ASN A 131 4.76 -7.01 -5.62
N ILE A 132 4.04 -7.02 -4.49
CA ILE A 132 4.22 -8.04 -3.44
C ILE A 132 3.93 -9.44 -3.99
N SER A 133 2.96 -9.56 -4.90
CA SER A 133 2.58 -10.83 -5.52
C SER A 133 3.72 -11.47 -6.33
N THR A 134 4.76 -10.70 -6.68
CA THR A 134 5.94 -11.17 -7.42
C THR A 134 7.17 -11.35 -6.51
N MET A 135 7.09 -11.07 -5.21
CA MET A 135 8.20 -11.29 -4.27
C MET A 135 8.34 -12.74 -3.80
N HIS A 136 7.89 -13.70 -4.60
CA HIS A 136 8.31 -15.08 -4.44
C HIS A 136 9.74 -15.21 -4.97
N ARG A 137 10.67 -15.40 -4.03
CA ARG A 137 11.82 -16.31 -4.15
C ARG A 137 13.12 -15.82 -4.78
N ASP A 138 13.23 -14.58 -5.21
CA ASP A 138 14.44 -14.15 -5.92
C ASP A 138 15.28 -13.16 -5.09
N HIS A 139 16.46 -13.65 -4.67
CA HIS A 139 17.63 -12.89 -4.18
C HIS A 139 17.77 -12.63 -2.67
N CYS A 140 17.69 -13.68 -1.85
CA CYS A 140 18.42 -13.72 -0.57
C CYS A 140 19.13 -15.08 -0.47
N GLY A 141 20.38 -15.13 -0.95
CA GLY A 141 21.37 -16.18 -0.66
C GLY A 141 21.26 -17.49 -1.43
N HIS A 142 21.95 -17.59 -2.57
CA HIS A 142 22.40 -18.88 -3.09
C HIS A 142 23.65 -19.29 -2.28
N ASP A 143 23.43 -19.82 -1.07
CA ASP A 143 24.48 -20.52 -0.35
C ASP A 143 24.33 -22.02 -0.65
N ASN A 144 25.25 -22.50 -1.48
CA ASN A 144 25.37 -23.88 -1.90
C ASN A 144 25.95 -24.70 -0.74
N GLY A 145 25.12 -25.35 0.06
CA GLY A 145 25.64 -26.32 1.04
C GLY A 145 24.57 -26.84 1.97
N GLY A 146 24.16 -28.09 1.73
CA GLY A 146 23.09 -28.77 2.45
C GLY A 146 23.16 -28.64 3.97
N GLY A 147 22.03 -28.28 4.56
CA GLY A 147 21.84 -28.22 6.00
C GLY A 147 20.55 -27.47 6.29
N HIS A 148 19.52 -28.20 6.70
CA HIS A 148 18.19 -27.68 6.96
C HIS A 148 18.25 -26.50 7.96
N SER A 149 17.99 -25.28 7.50
CA SER A 149 17.68 -24.14 8.38
C SER A 149 16.34 -23.56 7.98
N LEU A 150 15.31 -23.98 8.71
CA LEU A 150 13.97 -23.41 8.71
C LEU A 150 13.92 -22.09 9.52
N LEU A 151 15.06 -21.40 9.66
CA LEU A 151 15.22 -20.17 10.46
C LEU A 151 15.83 -19.04 9.62
N GLY A 152 14.97 -18.07 9.28
CA GLY A 152 15.21 -16.69 9.71
C GLY A 152 16.32 -15.88 9.04
N TYR A 153 16.48 -15.93 7.72
CA TYR A 153 17.17 -14.83 7.03
C TYR A 153 16.25 -13.61 6.98
N ARG A 154 16.30 -12.78 8.05
CA ARG A 154 15.79 -11.41 8.02
C ARG A 154 16.65 -10.64 7.01
N CYS A 155 16.19 -10.55 5.77
CA CYS A 155 16.79 -9.62 4.83
C CYS A 155 16.50 -8.23 5.42
N ASN A 156 17.54 -7.50 5.86
CA ASN A 156 17.45 -6.13 6.37
C ASN A 156 17.12 -5.16 5.22
N ARG A 157 16.02 -5.43 4.53
CA ARG A 157 15.52 -4.62 3.44
C ARG A 157 14.84 -3.42 4.07
N ARG A 158 15.24 -2.24 3.60
CA ARG A 158 14.58 -0.99 3.96
C ARG A 158 13.50 -0.69 2.93
N ILE A 159 12.27 -0.60 3.38
CA ILE A 159 11.11 -0.26 2.55
C ILE A 159 10.87 1.24 2.64
N LYS A 160 10.96 1.92 1.50
CA LYS A 160 10.74 3.36 1.35
C LYS A 160 9.26 3.68 1.14
N LYS A 161 8.54 2.84 0.40
CA LYS A 161 7.19 3.15 -0.06
C LYS A 161 6.25 1.96 0.04
N ILE A 162 5.08 2.19 0.63
CA ILE A 162 3.93 1.27 0.61
C ILE A 162 2.78 2.00 -0.09
N GLU A 163 2.36 1.50 -1.24
CA GLU A 163 1.31 2.11 -2.07
C GLU A 163 0.26 1.08 -2.47
N LEU A 164 -1.02 1.43 -2.34
CA LEU A 164 -2.12 0.66 -2.90
C LEU A 164 -2.54 1.30 -4.23
N SER A 165 -2.46 0.53 -5.31
CA SER A 165 -2.90 0.92 -6.64
C SER A 165 -4.26 0.30 -6.94
N ILE A 166 -5.28 1.12 -7.12
CA ILE A 166 -6.64 0.71 -7.50
C ILE A 166 -6.87 1.12 -8.95
N ILE A 167 -7.26 0.17 -9.78
CA ILE A 167 -7.57 0.36 -11.19
C ILE A 167 -9.07 0.33 -11.37
N VAL A 168 -9.61 1.35 -12.03
CA VAL A 168 -11.04 1.57 -12.32
C VAL A 168 -11.23 1.65 -13.82
N ASP A 169 -12.40 1.22 -14.31
CA ASP A 169 -12.83 1.31 -15.71
C ASP A 169 -13.21 2.76 -16.07
N ASP A 170 -12.18 3.61 -16.19
CA ASP A 170 -12.29 5.00 -16.64
C ASP A 170 -11.22 5.25 -17.71
N MET A 171 -11.65 5.76 -18.87
CA MET A 171 -10.76 6.04 -19.99
C MET A 171 -9.82 7.23 -19.75
N TYR A 172 -10.15 8.14 -18.83
CA TYR A 172 -9.38 9.35 -18.59
C TYR A 172 -8.42 9.20 -17.41
N GLN A 173 -8.88 8.59 -16.31
CA GLN A 173 -8.08 8.40 -15.10
C GLN A 173 -8.32 7.02 -14.48
N PRO A 174 -7.75 5.95 -15.06
CA PRO A 174 -8.01 4.58 -14.60
C PRO A 174 -7.28 4.21 -13.31
N VAL A 175 -6.19 4.92 -12.93
CA VAL A 175 -5.29 4.46 -11.86
C VAL A 175 -5.27 5.44 -10.69
N TYR A 176 -5.64 4.94 -9.51
CA TYR A 176 -5.62 5.65 -8.24
C TYR A 176 -4.58 5.04 -7.30
N LYS A 177 -3.74 5.88 -6.70
CA LYS A 177 -2.61 5.46 -5.87
C LYS A 177 -2.68 6.09 -4.49
N ILE A 178 -2.82 5.25 -3.47
CA ILE A 178 -2.89 5.66 -2.06
C ILE A 178 -1.58 5.24 -1.39
N LYS A 179 -0.80 6.21 -0.92
CA LYS A 179 0.45 5.95 -0.21
C LYS A 179 0.16 5.81 1.28
N PHE A 180 0.49 4.66 1.86
CA PHE A 180 0.41 4.40 3.32
C PHE A 180 1.76 4.60 4.01
N LEU A 181 2.85 4.51 3.24
CA LEU A 181 4.19 4.86 3.69
C LEU A 181 4.93 5.56 2.55
N ASN A 182 5.63 6.64 2.87
CA ASN A 182 6.52 7.35 1.95
C ASN A 182 7.68 7.96 2.73
N ASP A 183 8.66 7.13 3.11
CA ASP A 183 9.87 7.59 3.77
C ASP A 183 11.08 7.55 2.83
N GLY A 184 11.83 8.66 2.79
CA GLY A 184 12.96 8.82 1.88
C GLY A 184 14.17 7.95 2.22
N TYR A 185 14.31 7.53 3.48
CA TYR A 185 15.44 6.73 3.95
C TYR A 185 15.12 5.23 4.00
N GLY A 186 13.84 4.91 4.03
CA GLY A 186 13.30 3.56 4.12
C GLY A 186 13.35 3.04 5.56
N LEU A 187 12.29 2.32 5.93
CA LEU A 187 12.10 1.72 7.24
C LEU A 187 12.45 0.23 7.19
N LEU A 188 13.01 -0.31 8.26
CA LEU A 188 13.17 -1.75 8.40
C LEU A 188 11.81 -2.41 8.67
N GLU A 189 11.65 -3.67 8.25
CA GLU A 189 10.38 -4.40 8.41
C GLU A 189 10.00 -4.64 9.88
N ASP A 190 10.96 -4.60 10.80
CA ASP A 190 10.72 -4.77 12.22
C ASP A 190 10.23 -3.50 12.92
N GLU A 191 10.38 -2.33 12.28
CA GLU A 191 9.92 -1.05 12.80
C GLU A 191 8.40 -0.99 12.91
N SER A 192 7.91 -0.43 14.00
CA SER A 192 6.47 -0.33 14.29
C SER A 192 5.73 0.52 13.27
N GLU A 193 6.37 1.56 12.73
CA GLU A 193 5.79 2.43 11.70
C GLU A 193 5.54 1.66 10.39
N TYR A 194 6.49 0.83 9.96
CA TYR A 194 6.32 -0.05 8.80
C TYR A 194 5.16 -1.01 9.01
N LYS A 195 5.15 -1.75 10.13
CA LYS A 195 4.11 -2.74 10.44
C LYS A 195 2.72 -2.13 10.44
N ARG A 196 2.57 -0.95 11.05
CA ARG A 196 1.31 -0.22 11.09
C ARG A 196 0.86 0.18 9.68
N ALA A 197 1.74 0.79 8.89
CA ALA A 197 1.41 1.24 7.54
C ALA A 197 1.09 0.05 6.60
N PHE A 198 1.83 -1.05 6.73
CA PHE A 198 1.58 -2.28 5.99
C PHE A 198 0.23 -2.90 6.35
N GLU A 199 -0.07 -3.02 7.64
CA GLU A 199 -1.34 -3.56 8.13
C GLU A 199 -2.53 -2.73 7.63
N GLU A 200 -2.44 -1.40 7.70
CA GLU A 200 -3.48 -0.49 7.20
C GLU A 200 -3.68 -0.63 5.68
N ALA A 201 -2.59 -0.67 4.92
CA ALA A 201 -2.64 -0.86 3.46
C ALA A 201 -3.23 -2.23 3.09
N TYR A 202 -2.86 -3.27 3.84
CA TYR A 202 -3.36 -4.64 3.66
C TYR A 202 -4.85 -4.73 3.98
N GLN A 203 -5.31 -4.13 5.09
CA GLN A 203 -6.72 -4.05 5.44
C GLN A 203 -7.54 -3.33 4.36
N CYS A 204 -7.03 -2.21 3.86
CA CYS A 204 -7.65 -1.47 2.75
C CYS A 204 -7.73 -2.34 1.49
N HIS A 205 -6.64 -3.02 1.12
CA HIS A 205 -6.60 -3.93 -0.02
C HIS A 205 -7.62 -5.08 0.11
N GLN A 206 -7.69 -5.73 1.28
CA GLN A 206 -8.66 -6.79 1.56
C GLN A 206 -10.10 -6.29 1.46
N LEU A 207 -10.38 -5.08 1.99
CA LEU A 207 -11.68 -4.46 1.85
C LEU A 207 -12.03 -4.30 0.38
N ILE A 208 -11.17 -3.67 -0.44
CA ILE A 208 -11.42 -3.49 -1.88
C ILE A 208 -11.69 -4.82 -2.58
N ASN A 209 -10.93 -5.88 -2.28
CA ASN A 209 -11.17 -7.21 -2.84
C ASN A 209 -12.58 -7.74 -2.51
N VAL A 210 -13.09 -7.49 -1.29
CA VAL A 210 -14.46 -7.83 -0.90
C VAL A 210 -15.47 -6.97 -1.65
N LEU A 211 -15.23 -5.67 -1.81
CA LEU A 211 -16.12 -4.76 -2.53
C LEU A 211 -16.25 -5.16 -4.00
N MET A 212 -15.14 -5.48 -4.66
CA MET A 212 -15.11 -5.98 -6.04
C MET A 212 -15.97 -7.23 -6.21
N LYS A 213 -15.83 -8.23 -5.31
CA LYS A 213 -16.65 -9.45 -5.33
C LYS A 213 -18.13 -9.13 -5.18
N ARG A 214 -18.50 -8.25 -4.25
CA ARG A 214 -19.89 -7.83 -4.03
C ARG A 214 -20.50 -7.10 -5.23
N GLY A 215 -19.70 -6.29 -5.93
CA GLY A 215 -20.13 -5.59 -7.14
C GLY A 215 -20.43 -6.53 -8.31
N LEU A 216 -19.74 -7.67 -8.37
CA LEU A 216 -20.03 -8.73 -9.35
C LEU A 216 -21.30 -9.51 -8.98
N ASP A 217 -21.47 -9.83 -7.70
CA ASP A 217 -22.61 -10.63 -7.21
C ASP A 217 -23.95 -9.88 -7.18
N SER A 218 -23.93 -8.54 -7.08
CA SER A 218 -25.15 -7.73 -7.11
C SER A 218 -25.83 -7.73 -8.49
N VAL A 219 -25.10 -8.12 -9.53
CA VAL A 219 -25.64 -8.43 -10.85
C VAL A 219 -26.15 -9.89 -10.85
N LYS A 220 -27.16 -10.18 -10.03
CA LYS A 220 -27.86 -11.47 -10.16
C LYS A 220 -28.67 -11.49 -11.47
N PRO A 221 -28.66 -12.63 -12.18
CA PRO A 221 -29.08 -12.74 -13.57
C PRO A 221 -30.59 -12.92 -13.68
N ASN A 222 -31.35 -11.82 -13.57
CA ASN A 222 -32.76 -11.84 -13.95
C ASN A 222 -33.01 -11.32 -15.37
N GLU A 223 -31.95 -11.06 -16.14
CA GLU A 223 -32.06 -10.75 -17.57
C GLU A 223 -31.41 -11.85 -18.41
N THR A 224 -32.26 -12.75 -18.86
CA THR A 224 -32.10 -13.55 -20.08
C THR A 224 -32.12 -12.60 -21.28
N VAL A 225 -31.17 -11.68 -21.37
CA VAL A 225 -31.01 -10.79 -22.52
C VAL A 225 -29.81 -11.26 -23.34
N LYS A 226 -30.17 -11.82 -24.49
CA LYS A 226 -29.32 -12.05 -25.66
C LYS A 226 -28.44 -10.82 -25.92
N SER A 227 -27.16 -10.89 -25.56
CA SER A 227 -26.14 -9.98 -26.08
C SER A 227 -25.45 -10.63 -27.27
N THR A 228 -25.86 -10.13 -28.43
CA THR A 228 -25.21 -10.28 -29.73
C THR A 228 -23.85 -9.57 -29.70
N GLY A 229 -22.75 -10.34 -29.83
CA GLY A 229 -21.41 -9.94 -30.30
C GLY A 229 -20.58 -8.99 -29.39
N THR A 230 -19.36 -9.29 -28.94
CA THR A 230 -18.36 -10.22 -29.45
C THR A 230 -17.33 -10.49 -28.35
N THR A 231 -17.51 -11.59 -27.63
CA THR A 231 -16.42 -12.49 -27.23
C THR A 231 -17.04 -13.87 -27.33
N THR A 232 -16.47 -14.70 -28.20
CA THR A 232 -16.94 -16.05 -28.54
C THR A 232 -17.18 -16.90 -27.30
N VAL A 233 -18.43 -16.92 -26.86
CA VAL A 233 -19.03 -17.98 -26.04
C VAL A 233 -19.19 -19.18 -26.97
N ILE A 234 -18.23 -20.08 -26.89
CA ILE A 234 -18.43 -21.46 -27.29
C ILE A 234 -19.36 -22.04 -26.20
N GLU A 235 -20.41 -22.75 -26.61
CA GLU A 235 -21.14 -23.66 -25.72
C GLU A 235 -20.15 -24.43 -24.82
N PRO A 236 -20.52 -24.89 -23.62
CA PRO A 236 -19.77 -25.93 -22.95
C PRO A 236 -19.90 -27.21 -23.77
N THR A 237 -19.18 -27.25 -24.89
CA THR A 237 -18.75 -28.46 -25.55
C THR A 237 -18.07 -29.24 -24.45
N SER A 238 -18.53 -30.47 -24.18
CA SER A 238 -18.06 -31.34 -23.09
C SER A 238 -16.52 -31.35 -22.92
N ALA A 239 -15.77 -31.07 -23.99
CA ALA A 239 -14.33 -30.87 -24.01
C ALA A 239 -13.76 -29.81 -23.03
N VAL A 240 -14.44 -28.68 -22.78
CA VAL A 240 -13.92 -27.63 -21.87
C VAL A 240 -14.04 -28.06 -20.41
N LEU A 241 -15.14 -28.72 -20.04
CA LEU A 241 -15.31 -29.31 -18.71
C LEU A 241 -14.33 -30.47 -18.48
N VAL A 242 -14.08 -31.28 -19.50
CA VAL A 242 -13.08 -32.36 -19.47
C VAL A 242 -11.66 -31.81 -19.25
N ALA A 243 -11.32 -30.67 -19.84
CA ALA A 243 -9.99 -30.06 -19.66
C ALA A 243 -9.76 -29.59 -18.21
N ASP A 244 -10.75 -28.97 -17.58
CA ASP A 244 -10.66 -28.52 -16.19
C ASP A 244 -10.61 -29.70 -15.20
N GLU A 245 -11.34 -30.78 -15.48
CA GLU A 245 -11.28 -32.02 -14.70
C GLU A 245 -9.93 -32.75 -14.85
N LEU A 246 -9.36 -32.79 -16.06
CA LEU A 246 -8.01 -33.33 -16.29
C LEU A 246 -6.93 -32.52 -15.56
N ARG A 247 -7.07 -31.19 -15.49
CA ARG A 247 -6.14 -30.34 -14.75
C ARG A 247 -6.16 -30.64 -13.25
N LYS A 248 -7.35 -30.85 -12.68
CA LYS A 248 -7.51 -31.26 -11.26
C LYS A 248 -6.92 -32.64 -11.00
N LEU A 249 -7.14 -33.61 -11.90
CA LEU A 249 -6.55 -34.95 -11.77
C LEU A 249 -5.02 -34.93 -11.85
N SER A 250 -4.44 -34.10 -12.73
CA SER A 250 -2.98 -33.95 -12.80
C SER A 250 -2.42 -33.39 -11.50
N GLN A 251 -3.10 -32.38 -10.94
CA GLN A 251 -2.68 -31.77 -9.68
C GLN A 251 -2.72 -32.77 -8.52
N LEU A 252 -3.78 -33.59 -8.41
CA LEU A 252 -3.90 -34.63 -7.38
C LEU A 252 -2.81 -35.72 -7.50
N LYS A 253 -2.38 -36.03 -8.74
CA LYS A 253 -1.28 -36.96 -8.99
C LYS A 253 0.05 -36.35 -8.57
N ASP A 254 0.31 -35.09 -8.93
CA ASP A 254 1.54 -34.38 -8.59
C ASP A 254 1.67 -34.15 -7.07
N GLU A 255 0.54 -34.00 -6.38
CA GLU A 255 0.45 -33.96 -4.91
C GLU A 255 0.58 -35.34 -4.24
N GLY A 256 0.65 -36.43 -5.02
CA GLY A 256 0.78 -37.81 -4.51
C GLY A 256 -0.48 -38.36 -3.83
N VAL A 257 -1.64 -37.74 -4.06
CA VAL A 257 -2.93 -38.13 -3.48
C VAL A 257 -3.53 -39.35 -4.20
N ILE A 258 -3.27 -39.47 -5.50
CA ILE A 258 -3.68 -40.62 -6.34
C ILE A 258 -2.47 -41.26 -7.00
N SER A 259 -2.53 -42.56 -7.24
CA SER A 259 -1.46 -43.28 -7.94
C SER A 259 -1.47 -43.02 -9.45
N GLN A 260 -0.37 -43.34 -10.13
CA GLN A 260 -0.29 -43.23 -11.60
C GLN A 260 -1.36 -44.10 -12.28
N GLU A 261 -1.63 -45.29 -11.75
CA GLU A 261 -2.63 -46.21 -12.27
C GLU A 261 -4.05 -45.66 -12.13
N GLU A 262 -4.37 -45.03 -10.99
CA GLU A 262 -5.68 -44.41 -10.73
C GLU A 262 -5.92 -43.19 -11.62
N PHE A 263 -4.87 -42.40 -11.86
CA PHE A 263 -4.91 -41.28 -12.79
C PHE A 263 -5.22 -41.74 -14.22
N ASP A 264 -4.55 -42.80 -14.70
CA ASP A 264 -4.74 -43.30 -16.06
C ASP A 264 -6.13 -43.91 -16.28
N VAL A 265 -6.71 -44.58 -15.26
CA VAL A 265 -8.10 -45.09 -15.30
C VAL A 265 -9.12 -43.95 -15.40
N GLN A 266 -8.97 -42.89 -14.60
CA GLN A 266 -9.90 -41.76 -14.61
C GLN A 266 -9.75 -40.90 -15.88
N LYS A 267 -8.51 -40.69 -16.35
CA LYS A 267 -8.22 -40.01 -17.61
C LYS A 267 -8.89 -40.73 -18.79
N LYS A 268 -8.82 -42.06 -18.84
CA LYS A 268 -9.46 -42.85 -19.91
C LYS A 268 -10.99 -42.73 -19.87
N LYS A 269 -11.59 -42.66 -18.68
CA LYS A 269 -13.03 -42.47 -18.51
C LYS A 269 -13.53 -41.09 -18.96
N LEU A 270 -12.68 -40.05 -18.85
CA LEU A 270 -13.02 -38.67 -19.22
C LEU A 270 -12.82 -38.36 -20.71
N ILE A 271 -11.88 -39.05 -21.38
CA ILE A 271 -11.53 -38.78 -22.79
C ILE A 271 -12.20 -39.77 -23.76
N GLY A 272 -12.62 -40.96 -23.28
CA GLY A 272 -13.23 -42.03 -24.09
C GLY A 272 -12.26 -43.15 -24.41
#